data_AF-A0A350PAW4-F1
#
_entry.id   AF-A0A350PAW4-F1
#
_cell.length_a   1.000
_cell.length_b   1.000
_cell.length_c   1.000
_cell.angle_alpha   90.00
_cell.angle_beta   90.00
_cell.angle_gamma   90.00
#
_symmetry.space_group_name_H-M   'P 1'
#
loop_
_entity.id
_entity.type
_entity.pdbx_description
1 polymer ?
#
loop_
_entity_poly.entity_id
_entity_poly.type
_entity_poly.pdbx_seq_one_letter_code
_entity_poly.pdbx_strand_id
1 'polypeptide(L)'
;MKSFFQFLGEASQASMQAKKLNLVSDGHGGWLDSRGKFVATTEDGKLQFVDKKKAKSADDKPAQSKAAKPEPKAEPKKTAPEATGKAKAEDGEGGEGTDETTETLTVAFGRFNPPTVGHGKLLAAAKKASAGEDMKIYPSRSQDPKKNPLDPDMKVGFMKKMFPEYEENIVNDDEMRSIFNVLTTADEQGYKNVNIIVGSDRQSEFENLATKYNGELYNFDNIRVISAGVRDADAEGVEGMSASKMRKAVVDGDFAAFRRGTPKELNDGDTQALFDAVRGGMKIKAKKKEVAEMWEIAPKFDWK
;
A
#
# COMPACT_ATOMS: atom_id res chain seq x y z
N MET A 1 22.22 -5.25 7.06
CA MET A 1 20.84 -4.74 7.10
C MET A 1 19.97 -5.81 7.75
N LYS A 2 19.34 -5.51 8.89
CA LYS A 2 18.43 -6.44 9.58
C LYS A 2 17.14 -6.61 8.77
N SER A 3 16.51 -7.78 8.87
CA SER A 3 15.29 -8.13 8.13
C SER A 3 14.06 -7.38 8.69
N PHE A 4 13.19 -6.88 7.81
CA PHE A 4 11.95 -6.17 8.14
C PHE A 4 10.97 -7.01 8.99
N PHE A 5 11.02 -8.34 8.88
CA PHE A 5 10.25 -9.24 9.75
C PHE A 5 10.76 -9.29 11.19
N GLN A 6 12.07 -9.03 11.40
CA GLN A 6 12.61 -8.86 12.75
C GLN A 6 12.19 -7.52 13.34
N PHE A 7 12.11 -6.45 12.54
CA PHE A 7 11.63 -5.13 12.97
C PHE A 7 10.14 -5.15 13.39
N LEU A 8 9.27 -5.83 12.65
CA LEU A 8 7.85 -5.98 13.02
C LEU A 8 7.67 -6.82 14.30
N GLY A 9 8.49 -7.87 14.48
CA GLY A 9 8.53 -8.63 15.72
C GLY A 9 9.01 -7.80 16.91
N GLU A 10 10.01 -6.94 16.71
CA GLU A 10 10.58 -6.07 17.74
C GLU A 10 9.64 -4.89 18.11
N ALA A 11 9.02 -4.20 17.14
CA ALA A 11 8.02 -3.17 17.40
C ALA A 11 6.76 -3.71 18.12
N SER A 12 6.39 -4.97 17.85
CA SER A 12 5.31 -5.66 18.57
C SER A 12 5.63 -5.88 20.06
N GLN A 13 6.91 -6.02 20.43
CA GLN A 13 7.29 -6.23 21.82
C GLN A 13 7.25 -4.94 22.63
N ALA A 14 7.73 -3.82 22.08
CA ALA A 14 7.66 -2.52 22.72
C ALA A 14 6.21 -2.06 22.93
N SER A 15 5.33 -2.25 21.94
CA SER A 15 3.91 -1.92 22.06
C SER A 15 3.18 -2.79 23.08
N MET A 16 3.48 -4.10 23.12
CA MET A 16 2.96 -4.99 24.16
C MET A 16 3.45 -4.62 25.57
N GLN A 17 4.71 -4.18 25.72
CA GLN A 17 5.24 -3.72 27.00
C GLN A 17 4.59 -2.40 27.44
N ALA A 18 4.47 -1.44 26.55
CA ALA A 18 3.83 -0.16 26.83
C ALA A 18 2.34 -0.32 27.19
N LYS A 19 1.62 -1.23 26.52
CA LYS A 19 0.23 -1.57 26.86
C LYS A 19 0.10 -2.20 28.24
N LYS A 20 1.05 -3.05 28.67
CA LYS A 20 1.08 -3.58 30.06
C LYS A 20 1.31 -2.50 31.11
N LEU A 21 1.86 -1.36 30.71
CA LEU A 21 2.19 -0.24 31.58
C LEU A 21 1.18 0.92 31.47
N ASN A 22 0.06 0.71 30.78
CA ASN A 22 -0.96 1.74 30.49
C ASN A 22 -0.38 3.02 29.87
N LEU A 23 0.61 2.87 28.99
CA LEU A 23 1.17 3.98 28.24
C LEU A 23 0.45 4.12 26.90
N VAL A 24 0.19 5.37 26.52
CA VAL A 24 -0.46 5.72 25.26
C VAL A 24 0.60 6.13 24.25
N SER A 25 0.55 5.58 23.04
CA SER A 25 1.51 5.96 21.99
C SER A 25 1.19 7.36 21.46
N ASP A 26 2.22 8.12 21.14
CA ASP A 26 2.10 9.44 20.50
C ASP A 26 2.13 9.38 18.96
N GLY A 27 2.09 8.17 18.36
CA GLY A 27 2.14 7.97 16.91
C GLY A 27 3.53 8.13 16.28
N HIS A 28 4.52 8.67 17.00
CA HIS A 28 5.88 8.92 16.51
C HIS A 28 6.94 8.05 17.20
N GLY A 29 6.51 6.97 17.86
CA GLY A 29 7.39 6.03 18.58
C GLY A 29 7.70 6.45 20.01
N GLY A 30 7.08 7.52 20.51
CA GLY A 30 7.06 7.91 21.90
C GLY A 30 5.82 7.41 22.65
N TRP A 31 5.92 7.46 23.98
CA TRP A 31 4.94 6.90 24.88
C TRP A 31 4.65 7.87 26.03
N LEU A 32 3.37 8.12 26.26
CA LEU A 32 2.81 9.04 27.23
C LEU A 32 2.23 8.26 28.43
N ASP A 33 2.35 8.81 29.65
CA ASP A 33 1.65 8.29 30.83
C ASP A 33 0.16 8.66 30.80
N SER A 34 -0.62 8.12 31.74
CA SER A 34 -2.06 8.40 31.86
C SER A 34 -2.40 9.88 32.13
N ARG A 35 -1.41 10.73 32.35
CA ARG A 35 -1.55 12.18 32.52
C ARG A 35 -1.05 12.96 31.30
N GLY A 36 -0.79 12.27 30.18
CA GLY A 36 -0.32 12.86 28.93
C GLY A 36 1.14 13.29 28.94
N LYS A 37 1.96 12.80 29.89
CA LYS A 37 3.39 13.14 29.96
C LYS A 37 4.24 12.12 29.22
N PHE A 38 5.15 12.59 28.38
CA PHE A 38 6.16 11.75 27.70
C PHE A 38 7.08 11.04 28.71
N VAL A 39 7.13 9.71 28.63
CA VAL A 39 7.83 8.85 29.60
C VAL A 39 8.70 7.76 28.98
N ALA A 40 8.51 7.39 27.71
CA ALA A 40 9.37 6.42 27.05
C ALA A 40 9.40 6.63 25.53
N THR A 41 10.41 6.06 24.88
CA THR A 41 10.54 5.98 23.43
C THR A 41 10.86 4.55 23.03
N THR A 42 10.43 4.14 21.85
CA THR A 42 10.81 2.86 21.25
C THR A 42 12.13 3.00 20.53
N GLU A 43 13.19 2.36 21.04
CA GLU A 43 14.50 2.31 20.39
C GLU A 43 14.93 0.84 20.27
N ASP A 44 15.33 0.42 19.06
CA ASP A 44 15.64 -1.00 18.74
C ASP A 44 14.53 -1.99 19.17
N GLY A 45 13.27 -1.56 19.08
CA GLY A 45 12.07 -2.32 19.45
C GLY A 45 12.00 -2.76 20.91
N LYS A 46 12.70 -2.04 21.79
CA LYS A 46 12.50 -2.11 23.23
C LYS A 46 12.01 -0.76 23.75
N LEU A 47 11.18 -0.81 24.77
CA LEU A 47 10.70 0.38 25.45
C LEU A 47 11.83 0.96 26.31
N GLN A 48 12.36 2.12 25.94
CA GLN A 48 13.37 2.86 26.71
C GLN A 48 12.70 4.01 27.45
N PHE A 49 12.73 3.97 28.77
CA PHE A 49 12.19 5.05 29.60
C PHE A 49 13.14 6.23 29.63
N VAL A 50 12.59 7.44 29.50
CA VAL A 50 13.41 8.66 29.62
C VAL A 50 13.82 8.81 31.08
N ASP A 51 15.12 8.67 31.35
CA ASP A 51 15.66 8.61 32.70
C ASP A 51 15.39 9.92 33.47
N LYS A 52 14.57 9.84 34.52
CA LYS A 52 14.42 10.87 35.54
C LYS A 52 15.67 10.92 36.42
N LYS A 53 16.79 11.38 35.88
CA LYS A 53 17.98 11.73 36.68
C LYS A 53 18.36 13.20 36.54
N LYS A 54 17.38 14.09 36.76
CA LYS A 54 17.55 15.48 37.27
C LYS A 54 16.19 16.16 37.48
N ALA A 55 15.39 15.65 38.40
CA ALA A 55 14.39 16.46 39.11
C ALA A 55 14.14 15.82 40.47
N LYS A 56 14.45 16.58 41.51
CA LYS A 56 14.57 16.21 42.92
C LYS A 56 13.32 15.51 43.48
N SER A 57 13.61 14.42 44.21
CA SER A 57 13.11 14.02 45.52
C SER A 57 11.87 14.71 46.09
N ALA A 58 10.80 13.94 46.31
CA ALA A 58 10.06 13.89 47.57
C ALA A 58 9.08 12.71 47.58
N ASP A 59 9.06 12.00 48.71
CA ASP A 59 8.07 11.06 49.25
C ASP A 59 7.91 9.62 48.71
N ASP A 60 8.74 8.76 49.29
CA ASP A 60 8.40 7.72 50.28
C ASP A 60 7.21 6.73 50.05
N LYS A 61 7.64 5.49 49.74
CA LYS A 61 7.24 4.19 50.30
C LYS A 61 6.35 3.18 49.53
N PRO A 62 6.68 1.87 49.64
CA PRO A 62 6.24 0.82 48.73
C PRO A 62 5.36 -0.26 49.38
N ALA A 63 4.66 -1.04 48.56
CA ALA A 63 4.23 -2.41 48.87
C ALA A 63 4.27 -3.22 47.55
N GLN A 64 5.14 -4.21 47.35
CA GLN A 64 4.98 -5.63 47.74
C GLN A 64 3.55 -6.13 47.47
N SER A 65 3.26 -7.18 46.69
CA SER A 65 3.96 -8.46 46.54
C SER A 65 3.30 -9.36 45.48
N LYS A 66 4.13 -10.25 44.90
CA LYS A 66 3.96 -11.67 44.50
C LYS A 66 2.58 -12.22 44.04
N ALA A 67 2.60 -12.70 42.78
CA ALA A 67 2.33 -14.06 42.31
C ALA A 67 1.08 -14.85 42.78
N ALA A 68 0.27 -15.33 41.83
CA ALA A 68 -0.03 -16.76 41.64
C ALA A 68 -0.83 -17.00 40.35
N LYS A 69 -0.40 -18.01 39.58
CA LYS A 69 -1.14 -18.66 38.49
C LYS A 69 -1.94 -19.82 39.10
N PRO A 70 -3.17 -20.11 38.64
CA PRO A 70 -3.37 -21.45 38.08
C PRO A 70 -4.33 -21.49 36.87
N GLU A 71 -4.02 -22.40 35.96
CA GLU A 71 -4.93 -23.02 34.96
C GLU A 71 -5.01 -24.53 35.31
N PRO A 72 -5.83 -25.40 34.67
CA PRO A 72 -6.86 -25.16 33.64
C PRO A 72 -8.20 -25.87 33.93
N LYS A 73 -9.27 -25.56 33.18
CA LYS A 73 -10.35 -26.54 32.93
C LYS A 73 -11.10 -26.27 31.60
N ALA A 74 -11.08 -27.32 30.78
CA ALA A 74 -11.94 -27.78 29.68
C ALA A 74 -12.96 -26.86 28.98
N GLU A 75 -12.96 -27.00 27.64
CA GLU A 75 -13.88 -26.48 26.62
C GLU A 75 -15.38 -26.67 26.91
N PRO A 76 -16.25 -25.93 26.19
CA PRO A 76 -16.97 -26.60 25.10
C PRO A 76 -17.04 -25.81 23.78
N LYS A 77 -17.01 -26.58 22.68
CA LYS A 77 -17.37 -26.21 21.30
C LYS A 77 -18.74 -25.53 21.17
N LYS A 78 -18.81 -24.60 20.21
CA LYS A 78 -19.92 -24.17 19.29
C LYS A 78 -19.61 -22.72 18.90
N THR A 79 -19.82 -22.16 17.70
CA THR A 79 -20.44 -22.52 16.42
C THR A 79 -19.97 -21.42 15.47
N ALA A 80 -19.66 -21.74 14.21
CA ALA A 80 -19.42 -20.74 13.18
C ALA A 80 -20.71 -19.96 12.87
N PRO A 81 -20.67 -18.63 12.74
CA PRO A 81 -21.72 -17.90 12.04
C PRO A 81 -21.47 -17.95 10.53
N GLU A 82 -22.42 -18.53 9.82
CA GLU A 82 -22.56 -18.47 8.37
C GLU A 82 -22.68 -17.03 7.86
N ALA A 83 -22.11 -16.84 6.68
CA ALA A 83 -22.31 -15.70 5.82
C ALA A 83 -23.81 -15.45 5.57
N THR A 84 -24.30 -14.30 6.01
CA THR A 84 -25.55 -13.72 5.52
C THR A 84 -25.35 -12.23 5.30
N GLY A 85 -25.63 -11.77 4.09
CA GLY A 85 -25.52 -10.35 3.77
C GLY A 85 -25.51 -10.01 2.28
N LYS A 86 -26.48 -10.53 1.51
CA LYS A 86 -26.88 -9.85 0.26
C LYS A 86 -27.49 -8.51 0.65
N ALA A 87 -26.83 -7.41 0.32
CA ALA A 87 -27.43 -6.07 0.34
C ALA A 87 -27.77 -5.64 -1.09
N LYS A 88 -29.04 -5.27 -1.23
CA LYS A 88 -29.76 -4.76 -2.38
C LYS A 88 -29.33 -3.30 -2.62
N ALA A 89 -29.12 -2.93 -3.87
CA ALA A 89 -28.88 -1.55 -4.28
C ALA A 89 -30.18 -0.73 -4.13
N GLU A 90 -30.07 0.44 -3.49
CA GLU A 90 -30.99 1.55 -3.70
C GLU A 90 -30.15 2.73 -4.20
N ASP A 91 -30.56 3.24 -5.36
CA ASP A 91 -30.04 4.45 -6.00
C ASP A 91 -30.41 5.68 -5.16
N GLY A 92 -29.47 6.61 -5.01
CA GLY A 92 -29.69 7.93 -4.45
C GLY A 92 -28.77 8.95 -5.10
N GLU A 93 -29.37 9.87 -5.87
CA GLU A 93 -28.72 10.96 -6.59
C GLU A 93 -28.11 12.01 -5.66
N GLY A 94 -26.92 12.50 -6.06
CA GLY A 94 -26.48 13.90 -6.06
C GLY A 94 -26.69 14.79 -4.83
N GLY A 95 -25.58 15.14 -4.18
CA GLY A 95 -25.49 16.32 -3.30
C GLY A 95 -24.04 16.75 -3.08
N GLU A 96 -23.69 17.94 -3.55
CA GLU A 96 -22.40 18.60 -3.32
C GLU A 96 -22.23 19.03 -1.85
N GLY A 97 -21.04 18.79 -1.31
CA GLY A 97 -20.32 19.74 -0.45
C GLY A 97 -20.81 19.95 0.98
N THR A 98 -20.47 19.03 1.87
CA THR A 98 -20.20 19.31 3.30
C THR A 98 -19.11 18.39 3.80
N ASP A 99 -18.14 18.91 4.56
CA ASP A 99 -17.14 18.15 5.34
C ASP A 99 -17.84 17.35 6.47
N GLU A 100 -18.79 16.49 6.11
CA GLU A 100 -19.21 15.37 6.92
C GLU A 100 -18.25 14.24 6.57
N THR A 101 -17.42 13.83 7.54
CA THR A 101 -16.59 12.63 7.39
C THR A 101 -17.50 11.48 6.98
N THR A 102 -17.37 11.00 5.76
CA THR A 102 -18.17 9.87 5.27
C THR A 102 -17.93 8.69 6.21
N GLU A 103 -18.96 7.91 6.55
CA GLU A 103 -18.78 6.80 7.50
C GLU A 103 -17.87 5.71 6.93
N THR A 104 -17.85 5.57 5.60
CA THR A 104 -17.05 4.58 4.89
C THR A 104 -15.94 5.22 4.06
N LEU A 105 -14.75 4.62 4.12
CA LEU A 105 -13.66 4.89 3.18
C LEU A 105 -13.52 3.75 2.17
N THR A 106 -13.47 4.07 0.89
CA THR A 106 -13.10 3.11 -0.15
C THR A 106 -11.63 3.26 -0.54
N VAL A 107 -10.86 2.20 -0.34
CA VAL A 107 -9.41 2.16 -0.53
C VAL A 107 -9.06 1.25 -1.70
N ALA A 108 -8.32 1.79 -2.68
CA ALA A 108 -7.64 1.00 -3.70
C ALA A 108 -6.14 0.99 -3.42
N PHE A 109 -5.55 -0.18 -3.19
CA PHE A 109 -4.11 -0.32 -2.92
C PHE A 109 -3.43 -1.20 -3.96
N GLY A 110 -2.33 -0.71 -4.56
CA GLY A 110 -1.66 -1.43 -5.64
C GLY A 110 -0.22 -1.02 -5.87
N ARG A 111 0.55 -1.87 -6.57
CA ARG A 111 1.95 -1.58 -6.88
C ARG A 111 2.11 -0.56 -8.00
N PHE A 112 1.24 -0.63 -9.01
CA PHE A 112 1.20 0.19 -10.23
C PHE A 112 2.59 0.41 -10.84
N ASN A 113 3.34 -0.66 -11.10
CA ASN A 113 4.77 -0.57 -11.41
C ASN A 113 5.16 -1.37 -12.68
N PRO A 114 4.96 -0.82 -13.89
CA PRO A 114 4.33 0.47 -14.19
C PRO A 114 2.79 0.44 -14.09
N PRO A 115 2.12 1.60 -14.02
CA PRO A 115 0.68 1.68 -14.20
C PRO A 115 0.30 1.22 -15.62
N THR A 116 -0.88 0.62 -15.76
CA THR A 116 -1.36 0.01 -17.01
C THR A 116 -2.85 0.26 -17.15
N VAL A 117 -3.37 0.20 -18.37
CA VAL A 117 -4.80 0.24 -18.68
C VAL A 117 -5.64 -0.77 -17.87
N GLY A 118 -5.09 -1.95 -17.55
CA GLY A 118 -5.77 -2.94 -16.70
C GLY A 118 -6.01 -2.46 -15.26
N HIS A 119 -5.20 -1.52 -14.76
CA HIS A 119 -5.46 -0.89 -13.46
C HIS A 119 -6.68 0.04 -13.49
N GLY A 120 -7.05 0.58 -14.66
CA GLY A 120 -8.26 1.39 -14.81
C GLY A 120 -9.53 0.63 -14.41
N LYS A 121 -9.59 -0.69 -14.66
CA LYS A 121 -10.71 -1.54 -14.18
C LYS A 121 -10.79 -1.57 -12.65
N LEU A 122 -9.64 -1.60 -11.96
CA LEU A 122 -9.58 -1.56 -10.50
C LEU A 122 -10.04 -0.20 -9.97
N LEU A 123 -9.60 0.91 -10.60
CA LEU A 123 -10.03 2.25 -10.20
C LEU A 123 -11.52 2.49 -10.44
N ALA A 124 -12.05 2.01 -11.58
CA ALA A 124 -13.47 2.06 -11.87
C ALA A 124 -14.31 1.24 -10.88
N ALA A 125 -13.82 0.05 -10.50
CA ALA A 125 -14.45 -0.76 -9.45
C ALA A 125 -14.44 -0.04 -8.09
N ALA A 126 -13.34 0.66 -7.78
CA ALA A 126 -13.25 1.46 -6.55
C ALA A 126 -14.25 2.61 -6.54
N LYS A 127 -14.33 3.38 -7.63
CA LYS A 127 -15.30 4.48 -7.75
C LYS A 127 -16.74 3.99 -7.67
N LYS A 128 -17.05 2.84 -8.27
CA LYS A 128 -18.37 2.22 -8.16
C LYS A 128 -18.67 1.76 -6.72
N ALA A 129 -17.69 1.16 -6.05
CA ALA A 129 -17.84 0.65 -4.69
C ALA A 129 -17.91 1.76 -3.64
N SER A 130 -17.35 2.94 -3.92
CA SER A 130 -17.46 4.09 -3.02
C SER A 130 -18.85 4.69 -2.99
N ALA A 131 -19.67 4.47 -4.03
CA ALA A 131 -21.06 4.93 -4.07
C ALA A 131 -21.24 6.43 -3.75
N GLY A 132 -20.25 7.26 -4.09
CA GLY A 132 -20.23 8.69 -3.79
C GLY A 132 -19.59 9.07 -2.46
N GLU A 133 -19.28 8.11 -1.58
CA GLU A 133 -18.47 8.32 -0.37
C GLU A 133 -16.97 8.43 -0.70
N ASP A 134 -16.16 8.71 0.33
CA ASP A 134 -14.73 8.95 0.19
C ASP A 134 -14.01 7.77 -0.49
N MET A 135 -13.17 8.13 -1.47
CA MET A 135 -12.31 7.19 -2.17
C MET A 135 -10.86 7.67 -2.16
N LYS A 136 -9.94 6.79 -1.75
CA LYS A 136 -8.50 7.05 -1.79
C LYS A 136 -7.77 5.90 -2.49
N ILE A 137 -6.90 6.26 -3.44
CA ILE A 137 -6.06 5.34 -4.19
C ILE A 137 -4.63 5.50 -3.68
N TYR A 138 -4.04 4.41 -3.20
CA TYR A 138 -2.70 4.39 -2.63
C TYR A 138 -1.76 3.53 -3.48
N PRO A 139 -0.88 4.18 -4.26
CA PRO A 139 0.21 3.50 -4.92
C PRO A 139 1.28 3.10 -3.89
N SER A 140 1.52 1.80 -3.73
CA SER A 140 2.47 1.25 -2.76
C SER A 140 3.85 1.91 -2.86
N ARG A 141 4.46 2.29 -1.74
CA ARG A 141 5.78 2.93 -1.72
C ARG A 141 6.98 2.00 -1.98
N SER A 142 6.76 0.71 -2.28
CA SER A 142 7.84 -0.25 -2.58
C SER A 142 8.62 0.12 -3.84
N GLN A 143 9.95 -0.02 -3.79
CA GLN A 143 10.84 0.22 -4.93
C GLN A 143 11.95 -0.84 -5.01
N ASP A 144 12.07 -1.50 -6.17
CA ASP A 144 13.15 -2.43 -6.48
C ASP A 144 13.29 -2.62 -8.00
N PRO A 145 14.49 -2.89 -8.53
CA PRO A 145 14.70 -2.96 -9.97
C PRO A 145 13.88 -4.03 -10.72
N LYS A 146 13.35 -5.06 -10.05
CA LYS A 146 12.73 -6.20 -10.73
C LYS A 146 11.21 -6.08 -10.80
N LYS A 147 10.59 -5.78 -9.66
CA LYS A 147 9.14 -5.76 -9.49
C LYS A 147 8.58 -4.35 -9.39
N ASN A 148 9.34 -3.40 -8.84
CA ASN A 148 8.91 -2.03 -8.60
C ASN A 148 9.94 -1.00 -9.12
N PRO A 149 10.23 -0.97 -10.43
CA PRO A 149 11.35 -0.20 -10.97
C PRO A 149 11.12 1.32 -10.93
N LEU A 150 9.87 1.79 -10.95
CA LEU A 150 9.58 3.21 -10.84
C LEU A 150 9.69 3.64 -9.37
N ASP A 151 10.30 4.81 -9.17
CA ASP A 151 10.17 5.46 -7.89
C ASP A 151 8.72 5.90 -7.63
N PRO A 152 8.37 6.13 -6.37
CA PRO A 152 6.99 6.38 -5.97
C PRO A 152 6.39 7.66 -6.57
N ASP A 153 7.16 8.75 -6.68
CA ASP A 153 6.67 10.03 -7.18
C ASP A 153 6.44 9.99 -8.69
N MET A 154 7.39 9.43 -9.47
CA MET A 154 7.19 9.24 -10.91
C MET A 154 5.98 8.37 -11.19
N LYS A 155 5.81 7.29 -10.43
CA LYS A 155 4.66 6.41 -10.58
C LYS A 155 3.34 7.15 -10.33
N VAL A 156 3.23 7.92 -9.26
CA VAL A 156 2.03 8.75 -9.01
C VAL A 156 1.81 9.71 -10.18
N GLY A 157 2.85 10.40 -10.64
CA GLY A 157 2.76 11.33 -11.77
C GLY A 157 2.22 10.66 -13.03
N PHE A 158 2.71 9.47 -13.37
CA PHE A 158 2.18 8.69 -14.50
C PHE A 158 0.75 8.20 -14.25
N MET A 159 0.39 7.80 -13.03
CA MET A 159 -0.98 7.42 -12.71
C MET A 159 -1.96 8.59 -12.92
N LYS A 160 -1.61 9.79 -12.45
CA LYS A 160 -2.43 11.00 -12.64
C LYS A 160 -2.63 11.33 -14.12
N LYS A 161 -1.54 11.25 -14.92
CA LYS A 161 -1.63 11.42 -16.38
C LYS A 161 -2.46 10.36 -17.08
N MET A 162 -2.34 9.10 -16.64
CA MET A 162 -3.07 7.96 -17.24
C MET A 162 -4.55 7.95 -16.87
N PHE A 163 -4.89 8.43 -15.67
CA PHE A 163 -6.25 8.42 -15.16
C PHE A 163 -6.64 9.77 -14.53
N PRO A 164 -6.81 10.83 -15.35
CA PRO A 164 -7.12 12.16 -14.85
C PRO A 164 -8.39 12.21 -14.01
N GLU A 165 -9.38 11.36 -14.32
CA GLU A 165 -10.63 11.21 -13.56
C GLU A 165 -10.42 10.91 -12.06
N TYR A 166 -9.33 10.24 -11.70
CA TYR A 166 -9.04 9.86 -10.31
C TYR A 166 -7.84 10.65 -9.73
N GLU A 167 -7.39 11.71 -10.39
CA GLU A 167 -6.20 12.45 -9.99
C GLU A 167 -6.25 12.93 -8.53
N GLU A 168 -7.41 13.42 -8.11
CA GLU A 168 -7.65 13.93 -6.75
C GLU A 168 -7.70 12.81 -5.70
N ASN A 169 -8.08 11.59 -6.10
CA ASN A 169 -8.11 10.43 -5.22
C ASN A 169 -6.74 9.74 -5.10
N ILE A 170 -5.78 9.99 -6.01
CA ILE A 170 -4.45 9.38 -5.97
C ILE A 170 -3.60 10.08 -4.93
N VAL A 171 -3.38 9.38 -3.81
CA VAL A 171 -2.60 9.88 -2.67
C VAL A 171 -1.12 9.62 -2.89
N ASN A 172 -0.30 10.65 -2.71
CA ASN A 172 1.15 10.54 -2.63
C ASN A 172 1.63 10.87 -1.23
N ASP A 173 1.79 9.84 -0.42
CA ASP A 173 2.15 9.95 0.98
C ASP A 173 3.22 8.90 1.29
N ASP A 174 4.33 9.31 1.91
CA ASP A 174 5.48 8.45 2.20
C ASP A 174 5.33 7.61 3.47
N GLU A 175 4.35 7.93 4.31
CA GLU A 175 3.93 7.16 5.49
C GLU A 175 3.00 5.99 5.10
N MET A 176 2.28 6.12 3.97
CA MET A 176 1.34 5.12 3.43
C MET A 176 2.04 3.97 2.70
N ARG A 177 3.00 3.33 3.38
CA ARG A 177 3.88 2.30 2.80
C ARG A 177 3.17 0.98 2.55
N SER A 178 2.26 0.61 3.44
CA SER A 178 1.53 -0.65 3.42
C SER A 178 0.03 -0.43 3.60
N ILE A 179 -0.75 -1.46 3.29
CA ILE A 179 -2.19 -1.42 3.56
C ILE A 179 -2.49 -1.22 5.05
N PHE A 180 -1.64 -1.71 5.96
CA PHE A 180 -1.84 -1.51 7.40
C PHE A 180 -1.71 -0.04 7.80
N ASN A 181 -0.74 0.68 7.22
CA ASN A 181 -0.63 2.13 7.45
C ASN A 181 -1.89 2.84 6.98
N VAL A 182 -2.39 2.50 5.79
CA VAL A 182 -3.62 3.08 5.25
C VAL A 182 -4.83 2.79 6.14
N LEU A 183 -4.99 1.56 6.62
CA LEU A 183 -6.11 1.16 7.47
C LEU A 183 -6.02 1.78 8.87
N THR A 184 -4.85 1.81 9.49
CA THR A 184 -4.65 2.49 10.78
C THR A 184 -4.95 3.98 10.67
N THR A 185 -4.43 4.64 9.63
CA THR A 185 -4.70 6.07 9.43
C THR A 185 -6.17 6.35 9.10
N ALA A 186 -6.86 5.44 8.40
CA ALA A 186 -8.29 5.58 8.19
C ALA A 186 -9.09 5.47 9.51
N ASP A 187 -8.73 4.55 10.40
CA ASP A 187 -9.33 4.47 11.74
C ASP A 187 -9.05 5.73 12.57
N GLU A 188 -7.82 6.25 12.54
CA GLU A 188 -7.43 7.51 13.19
C GLU A 188 -8.17 8.73 12.63
N GLN A 189 -8.51 8.71 11.34
CA GLN A 189 -9.34 9.73 10.68
C GLN A 189 -10.84 9.60 11.02
N GLY A 190 -11.23 8.55 11.74
CA GLY A 190 -12.59 8.37 12.27
C GLY A 190 -13.54 7.57 11.38
N TYR A 191 -13.07 7.00 10.27
CA TYR A 191 -13.91 6.14 9.43
C TYR A 191 -14.36 4.90 10.21
N LYS A 192 -15.66 4.57 10.12
CA LYS A 192 -16.24 3.39 10.78
C LYS A 192 -16.20 2.16 9.91
N ASN A 193 -16.26 2.35 8.59
CA ASN A 193 -16.30 1.28 7.63
C ASN A 193 -15.20 1.44 6.59
N VAL A 194 -14.72 0.32 6.05
CA VAL A 194 -13.75 0.35 4.96
C VAL A 194 -14.08 -0.67 3.87
N ASN A 195 -14.07 -0.20 2.62
CA ASN A 195 -14.13 -1.02 1.42
C ASN A 195 -12.72 -1.13 0.83
N ILE A 196 -12.15 -2.33 0.75
CA ILE A 196 -10.81 -2.56 0.21
C ILE A 196 -10.92 -3.19 -1.17
N ILE A 197 -10.44 -2.48 -2.19
CA ILE A 197 -10.54 -2.88 -3.59
C ILE A 197 -9.24 -3.55 -4.03
N VAL A 198 -9.35 -4.81 -4.45
CA VAL A 198 -8.20 -5.63 -4.82
C VAL A 198 -8.46 -6.46 -6.07
N GLY A 199 -7.40 -6.97 -6.69
CA GLY A 199 -7.51 -7.98 -7.74
C GLY A 199 -8.04 -9.30 -7.18
N SER A 200 -8.74 -10.07 -8.03
CA SER A 200 -9.30 -11.38 -7.65
C SER A 200 -8.27 -12.36 -7.09
N ASP A 201 -7.02 -12.26 -7.56
CA ASP A 201 -5.91 -13.12 -7.15
C ASP A 201 -5.48 -12.93 -5.69
N ARG A 202 -5.82 -11.79 -5.08
CA ARG A 202 -5.41 -11.45 -3.70
C ARG A 202 -6.56 -11.19 -2.75
N GLN A 203 -7.81 -11.34 -3.20
CA GLN A 203 -8.99 -11.05 -2.39
C GLN A 203 -8.97 -11.78 -1.04
N SER A 204 -8.77 -13.11 -1.06
CA SER A 204 -8.74 -13.92 0.17
C SER A 204 -7.55 -13.60 1.07
N GLU A 205 -6.41 -13.19 0.52
CA GLU A 205 -5.24 -12.75 1.31
C GLU A 205 -5.59 -11.48 2.09
N PHE A 206 -6.16 -10.48 1.41
CA PHE A 206 -6.53 -9.21 2.03
C PHE A 206 -7.69 -9.33 3.02
N GLU A 207 -8.71 -10.13 2.72
CA GLU A 207 -9.83 -10.39 3.64
C GLU A 207 -9.31 -10.94 4.96
N ASN A 208 -8.43 -11.95 4.90
CA ASN A 208 -7.84 -12.54 6.11
C ASN A 208 -6.95 -11.54 6.86
N LEU A 209 -6.11 -10.78 6.16
CA LEU A 209 -5.20 -9.82 6.80
C LEU A 209 -5.96 -8.65 7.42
N ALA A 210 -6.95 -8.08 6.72
CA ALA A 210 -7.70 -6.93 7.20
C ALA A 210 -8.53 -7.30 8.43
N THR A 211 -9.22 -8.43 8.39
CA THR A 211 -10.09 -8.86 9.50
C THR A 211 -9.29 -9.32 10.72
N LYS A 212 -8.15 -9.99 10.52
CA LYS A 212 -7.33 -10.51 11.63
C LYS A 212 -6.78 -9.41 12.54
N TYR A 213 -6.39 -8.28 11.97
CA TYR A 213 -5.79 -7.17 12.72
C TYR A 213 -6.80 -6.11 13.15
N ASN A 214 -8.09 -6.28 12.81
CA ASN A 214 -9.16 -5.44 13.32
C ASN A 214 -9.37 -5.69 14.83
N GLY A 215 -9.43 -4.62 15.62
CA GLY A 215 -9.36 -4.63 17.08
C GLY A 215 -7.93 -4.64 17.65
N GLU A 216 -6.90 -4.81 16.82
CA GLU A 216 -5.49 -4.73 17.22
C GLU A 216 -4.77 -3.49 16.68
N LEU A 217 -4.84 -3.26 15.36
CA LEU A 217 -4.15 -2.16 14.66
C LEU A 217 -5.08 -1.02 14.23
N TYR A 218 -6.37 -1.30 14.11
CA TYR A 218 -7.46 -0.40 13.75
C TYR A 218 -8.77 -1.01 14.24
N ASN A 219 -9.87 -0.25 14.31
CA ASN A 219 -11.14 -0.76 14.80
C ASN A 219 -12.35 -0.29 13.96
N PHE A 220 -12.54 -0.96 12.82
CA PHE A 220 -13.70 -0.76 11.95
C PHE A 220 -14.90 -1.61 12.39
N ASP A 221 -16.10 -1.07 12.22
CA ASP A 221 -17.37 -1.76 12.38
C ASP A 221 -17.60 -2.74 11.21
N ASN A 222 -17.19 -2.36 10.00
CA ASN A 222 -17.29 -3.20 8.80
C ASN A 222 -16.03 -3.10 7.93
N ILE A 223 -15.51 -4.26 7.53
CA ILE A 223 -14.45 -4.39 6.54
C ILE A 223 -15.01 -5.21 5.38
N ARG A 224 -14.98 -4.66 4.17
CA ARG A 224 -15.41 -5.36 2.95
C ARG A 224 -14.27 -5.43 1.95
N VAL A 225 -13.78 -6.62 1.61
CA VAL A 225 -12.79 -6.76 0.54
C VAL A 225 -13.49 -7.14 -0.77
N ILE A 226 -13.51 -6.17 -1.69
CA ILE A 226 -14.22 -6.26 -2.97
C ILE A 226 -13.21 -6.55 -4.09
N SER A 227 -13.48 -7.62 -4.84
CA SER A 227 -12.70 -7.94 -6.03
C SER A 227 -13.10 -7.05 -7.20
N ALA A 228 -12.10 -6.48 -7.87
CA ALA A 228 -12.28 -5.75 -9.14
C ALA A 228 -12.61 -6.68 -10.34
N GLY A 229 -12.77 -7.98 -10.10
CA GLY A 229 -13.08 -8.99 -11.10
C GLY A 229 -11.87 -9.83 -11.53
N VAL A 230 -12.14 -10.94 -12.21
CA VAL A 230 -11.12 -11.82 -12.78
C VAL A 230 -10.56 -11.16 -14.04
N ARG A 231 -9.23 -11.08 -14.11
CA ARG A 231 -8.55 -10.67 -15.33
C ARG A 231 -8.33 -11.92 -16.18
N ASP A 232 -8.76 -11.87 -17.44
CA ASP A 232 -8.30 -12.86 -18.41
C ASP A 232 -6.82 -12.57 -18.74
N ALA A 233 -5.93 -13.33 -18.11
CA ALA A 233 -4.49 -13.15 -18.28
C ALA A 233 -4.01 -13.59 -19.67
N ASP A 234 -4.79 -14.41 -20.36
CA ASP A 234 -4.48 -14.99 -21.67
C ASP A 234 -5.10 -14.18 -22.82
N ALA A 235 -6.02 -13.27 -22.52
CA ALA A 235 -6.54 -12.32 -23.50
C ALA A 235 -5.39 -11.54 -24.17
N GLU A 236 -5.34 -11.59 -25.51
CA GLU A 236 -4.32 -10.91 -26.33
C GLU A 236 -4.50 -9.38 -26.33
N GLY A 237 -5.69 -8.91 -25.95
CA GLY A 237 -6.06 -7.50 -25.93
C GLY A 237 -5.64 -6.75 -24.67
N VAL A 238 -6.17 -5.53 -24.56
CA VAL A 238 -6.01 -4.59 -23.43
C VAL A 238 -6.34 -5.26 -22.08
N GLU A 239 -7.25 -6.24 -22.09
CA GLU A 239 -7.72 -6.95 -20.89
C GLU A 239 -6.65 -7.82 -20.24
N GLY A 240 -5.75 -8.40 -21.03
CA GLY A 240 -4.63 -9.20 -20.57
C GLY A 240 -3.38 -8.39 -20.21
N MET A 241 -3.39 -7.06 -20.35
CA MET A 241 -2.20 -6.22 -20.15
C MET A 241 -1.84 -6.01 -18.69
N SER A 242 -0.74 -6.65 -18.25
CA SER A 242 -0.22 -6.57 -16.89
C SER A 242 1.09 -5.79 -16.80
N ALA A 243 1.41 -5.29 -15.60
CA ALA A 243 2.68 -4.62 -15.33
C ALA A 243 3.89 -5.53 -15.64
N SER A 244 3.76 -6.84 -15.42
CA SER A 244 4.80 -7.82 -15.77
C SER A 244 5.01 -7.93 -17.28
N LYS A 245 3.94 -7.95 -18.09
CA LYS A 245 4.04 -7.90 -19.57
C LYS A 245 4.67 -6.59 -20.03
N MET A 246 4.33 -5.45 -19.41
CA MET A 246 4.96 -4.16 -19.71
C MET A 246 6.46 -4.13 -19.41
N ARG A 247 6.89 -4.64 -18.24
CA ARG A 247 8.32 -4.77 -17.92
C ARG A 247 9.05 -5.68 -18.89
N LYS A 248 8.42 -6.76 -19.35
CA LYS A 248 8.97 -7.61 -20.42
C LYS A 248 9.14 -6.85 -21.74
N ALA A 249 8.14 -6.09 -22.17
CA ALA A 249 8.24 -5.25 -23.36
C ALA A 249 9.41 -4.26 -23.28
N VAL A 250 9.68 -3.69 -22.10
CA VAL A 250 10.85 -2.83 -21.87
C VAL A 250 12.18 -3.58 -22.03
N VAL A 251 12.27 -4.79 -21.48
CA VAL A 251 13.44 -5.69 -21.63
C VAL A 251 13.67 -6.04 -23.09
N ASP A 252 12.60 -6.36 -23.80
CA ASP A 252 12.65 -6.78 -25.21
C ASP A 252 12.85 -5.58 -26.17
N GLY A 253 12.70 -4.35 -25.68
CA GLY A 253 12.79 -3.13 -26.49
C GLY A 253 11.54 -2.86 -27.33
N ASP A 254 10.43 -3.51 -27.03
CA ASP A 254 9.18 -3.45 -27.78
C ASP A 254 8.28 -2.32 -27.28
N PHE A 255 8.50 -1.11 -27.81
CA PHE A 255 7.68 0.06 -27.48
C PHE A 255 6.23 -0.11 -27.94
N ALA A 256 5.98 -0.77 -29.07
CA ALA A 256 4.63 -0.94 -29.61
C ALA A 256 3.77 -1.82 -28.69
N ALA A 257 4.31 -2.93 -28.19
CA ALA A 257 3.63 -3.75 -27.18
C ALA A 257 3.43 -2.98 -25.86
N PHE A 258 4.41 -2.17 -25.45
CA PHE A 258 4.27 -1.34 -24.25
C PHE A 258 3.14 -0.31 -24.39
N ARG A 259 3.08 0.39 -25.53
CA ARG A 259 2.06 1.41 -25.82
C ARG A 259 0.65 0.84 -25.76
N ARG A 260 0.42 -0.39 -26.22
CA ARG A 260 -0.88 -1.10 -26.10
C ARG A 260 -1.33 -1.30 -24.64
N GLY A 261 -0.40 -1.27 -23.69
CA GLY A 261 -0.69 -1.40 -22.26
C GLY A 261 -0.98 -0.09 -21.54
N THR A 262 -0.87 1.04 -22.25
CA THR A 262 -1.15 2.39 -21.74
C THR A 262 -2.46 2.91 -22.31
N PRO A 263 -3.21 3.72 -21.55
CA PRO A 263 -4.47 4.30 -22.03
C PRO A 263 -4.20 5.38 -23.10
N LYS A 264 -5.25 5.84 -23.80
CA LYS A 264 -5.10 6.79 -24.92
C LYS A 264 -4.73 8.19 -24.45
N GLU A 265 -5.13 8.51 -23.24
CA GLU A 265 -4.91 9.74 -22.48
C GLU A 265 -3.40 10.00 -22.30
N LEU A 266 -2.60 8.94 -22.19
CA LEU A 266 -1.14 9.05 -22.22
C LEU A 266 -0.68 9.12 -23.68
N ASN A 267 -0.21 10.29 -24.10
CA ASN A 267 0.34 10.48 -25.45
C ASN A 267 1.64 9.68 -25.65
N ASP A 268 2.13 9.59 -26.88
CA ASP A 268 3.30 8.77 -27.22
C ASP A 268 4.60 9.29 -26.58
N GLY A 269 4.73 10.61 -26.39
CA GLY A 269 5.88 11.20 -25.71
C GLY A 269 5.94 10.84 -24.23
N ASP A 270 4.82 10.98 -23.52
CA ASP A 270 4.71 10.56 -22.13
C ASP A 270 4.81 9.03 -21.98
N THR A 271 4.33 8.27 -22.96
CA THR A 271 4.49 6.80 -22.98
C THR A 271 5.96 6.41 -23.16
N GLN A 272 6.69 7.12 -24.01
CA GLN A 272 8.14 6.94 -24.18
C GLN A 272 8.88 7.28 -22.88
N ALA A 273 8.51 8.38 -22.22
CA ALA A 273 9.07 8.74 -20.92
C ALA A 273 8.82 7.66 -19.86
N LEU A 274 7.62 7.08 -19.81
CA LEU A 274 7.32 5.97 -18.90
C LEU A 274 8.14 4.73 -19.25
N PHE A 275 8.25 4.38 -20.52
CA PHE A 275 9.01 3.23 -20.99
C PHE A 275 10.49 3.35 -20.59
N ASP A 276 11.09 4.53 -20.78
CA ASP A 276 12.47 4.80 -20.42
C ASP A 276 12.67 4.89 -18.91
N ALA A 277 11.70 5.42 -18.15
CA ALA A 277 11.72 5.41 -16.70
C ALA A 277 11.71 3.97 -16.14
N VAL A 278 10.87 3.09 -16.68
CA VAL A 278 10.87 1.67 -16.32
C VAL A 278 12.21 1.03 -16.70
N ARG A 279 12.75 1.30 -17.89
CA ARG A 279 14.06 0.78 -18.33
C ARG A 279 15.19 1.18 -17.40
N GLY A 280 15.25 2.47 -17.06
CA GLY A 280 16.23 3.03 -16.13
C GLY A 280 16.09 2.44 -14.74
N GLY A 281 14.86 2.35 -14.23
CA GLY A 281 14.54 1.73 -12.93
C GLY A 281 14.92 0.25 -12.85
N MET A 282 14.75 -0.49 -13.95
CA MET A 282 15.20 -1.88 -14.07
C MET A 282 16.72 -2.03 -14.24
N LYS A 283 17.46 -0.92 -14.34
CA LYS A 283 18.92 -0.89 -14.56
C LYS A 283 19.34 -1.68 -15.81
N ILE A 284 18.48 -1.70 -16.83
CA ILE A 284 18.77 -2.35 -18.11
C ILE A 284 19.78 -1.47 -18.84
N LYS A 285 21.00 -1.98 -19.03
CA LYS A 285 22.00 -1.30 -19.83
C LYS A 285 21.45 -1.14 -21.25
N ALA A 286 21.57 0.05 -21.82
CA ALA A 286 21.31 0.24 -23.23
C ALA A 286 22.11 -0.82 -24.00
N LYS A 287 21.46 -1.60 -24.88
CA LYS A 287 22.19 -2.36 -25.88
C LYS A 287 23.04 -1.31 -26.60
N LYS A 288 24.37 -1.40 -26.50
CA LYS A 288 25.25 -0.62 -27.37
C LYS A 288 24.68 -0.85 -28.77
N LYS A 289 24.25 0.21 -29.46
CA LYS A 289 24.20 0.14 -30.91
C LYS A 289 25.61 -0.29 -31.28
N GLU A 290 25.79 -1.50 -31.80
CA GLU A 290 26.90 -1.74 -32.70
C GLU A 290 26.71 -0.69 -33.78
N VAL A 291 27.44 0.41 -33.63
CA VAL A 291 27.78 1.22 -34.78
C VAL A 291 28.59 0.24 -35.60
N ALA A 292 27.93 -0.43 -36.55
CA ALA A 292 28.64 -1.15 -37.60
C ALA A 292 29.63 -0.13 -38.12
N GLU A 293 30.89 -0.38 -37.82
CA GLU A 293 31.95 0.57 -38.03
C GLU A 293 32.10 0.73 -39.54
N MET A 294 31.43 1.76 -40.07
CA MET A 294 31.36 2.10 -41.49
C MET A 294 32.72 2.56 -42.05
N TRP A 295 33.83 2.29 -41.34
CA TRP A 295 35.20 2.39 -41.81
C TRP A 295 35.74 1.07 -42.37
N GLU A 296 35.06 -0.07 -42.19
CA GLU A 296 35.42 -1.34 -42.84
C GLU A 296 34.98 -1.43 -44.32
N ILE A 297 34.25 -0.43 -44.82
CA ILE A 297 33.95 -0.25 -46.25
C ILE A 297 34.77 0.94 -46.78
N ALA A 298 36.09 0.87 -46.66
CA ALA A 298 36.96 1.71 -47.47
C ALA A 298 37.06 1.07 -48.87
N PRO A 299 36.69 1.76 -49.97
CA PRO A 299 36.99 1.27 -51.31
C PRO A 299 38.51 1.10 -51.42
N LYS A 300 38.98 -0.09 -51.82
CA LYS A 300 40.40 -0.29 -52.14
C LYS A 300 40.77 0.71 -53.23
N PHE A 301 41.58 1.69 -52.83
CA PHE A 301 42.12 2.69 -53.74
C PHE A 301 43.23 2.00 -54.54
N ASP A 302 42.89 1.47 -55.72
CA ASP A 302 43.86 0.92 -56.66
C ASP A 302 44.58 2.08 -57.36
N TRP A 303 45.88 2.21 -57.12
CA TRP A 303 46.76 3.13 -57.83
C TRP A 303 47.22 2.45 -59.12
N LYS A 304 47.08 3.16 -60.25
CA LYS A 304 47.66 2.79 -61.56
C LYS A 304 49.05 3.39 -61.71
#